data_AF-A0AAD1YJ09-F1
#
_entry.id   AF-A0AAD1YJ09-F1
#
_cell.length_a   1.000
_cell.length_b   1.000
_cell.length_c   1.000
_cell.angle_alpha   90.00
_cell.angle_beta   90.00
_cell.angle_gamma   90.00
#
_symmetry.space_group_name_H-M   'P 1'
#
loop_
_entity.id
_entity.type
_entity.pdbx_description
1 polymer ?
#
loop_
_entity_poly.entity_id
_entity_poly.type
_entity_poly.pdbx_seq_one_letter_code
_entity_poly.pdbx_strand_id
1 'polypeptide(L)'
;MERKFLEGLELEGGVKLSKEVIDKIMDENGKDINKAKGDLEDVQGELKKAKETIKERDKQLDSLKDVDVEKLNETIEILKKENKDKDKKYAGELKDIKLTNAIKLAVAGKVFDEDMAASLFDKSQLVLTDDGKVVGLNEQLGAIKKDKGFLFKTDKVDTHYDPNGGGDPSVKNPWTKDSFNLTEQGKLLKENPAQAKELMAAAGFKL
;
A
#
# COMPACT_ATOMS: atom_id res chain seq x y z
N MET A 1 5.05 -15.03 7.02
CA MET A 1 6.26 -15.59 7.65
C MET A 1 7.05 -14.46 8.27
N GLU A 2 7.59 -14.63 9.48
CA GLU A 2 8.39 -13.58 10.10
C GLU A 2 9.88 -13.74 9.76
N ARG A 3 10.53 -12.67 9.31
CA ARG A 3 11.98 -12.69 9.02
C ARG A 3 12.79 -13.13 10.25
N LYS A 4 12.43 -12.65 11.45
CA LYS A 4 13.09 -13.01 12.71
C LYS A 4 13.01 -14.51 13.03
N PHE A 5 11.90 -15.15 12.65
CA PHE A 5 11.75 -16.60 12.81
C PHE A 5 12.78 -17.35 11.96
N LEU A 6 12.98 -16.92 10.71
CA LEU A 6 13.98 -17.52 9.80
C LEU A 6 15.42 -17.23 10.24
N GLU A 7 15.70 -16.02 10.73
CA GLU A 7 17.02 -15.65 11.26
C GLU A 7 17.39 -16.45 12.52
N GLY A 8 16.39 -16.85 13.31
CA GLY A 8 16.56 -17.68 14.50
C GLY A 8 16.58 -19.18 14.25
N LEU A 9 16.41 -19.63 13.01
CA LEU A 9 16.31 -21.05 12.66
C LEU A 9 17.70 -21.65 12.42
N GLU A 10 18.03 -22.70 13.17
CA GLU A 10 19.29 -23.44 13.05
C GLU A 10 19.02 -24.84 12.47
N LEU A 11 19.77 -25.19 11.43
CA LEU A 11 19.75 -26.52 10.80
C LEU A 11 20.64 -27.49 11.58
N GLU A 12 20.57 -28.77 11.24
CA GLU A 12 21.41 -29.80 11.82
C GLU A 12 22.90 -29.43 11.72
N GLY A 13 23.61 -29.51 12.84
CA GLY A 13 25.00 -29.04 12.96
C GLY A 13 25.16 -27.54 13.30
N GLY A 14 24.09 -26.82 13.64
CA GLY A 14 24.15 -25.41 14.09
C GLY A 14 24.30 -24.40 12.95
N VAL A 15 23.99 -24.81 11.72
CA VAL A 15 24.11 -23.96 10.53
C VAL A 15 22.90 -23.03 10.42
N LYS A 16 23.13 -21.72 10.35
CA LYS A 16 22.08 -20.71 10.14
C LYS A 16 21.76 -20.52 8.67
N LEU A 17 20.53 -20.12 8.37
CA LEU A 17 20.12 -19.70 7.03
C LEU A 17 20.89 -18.44 6.58
N SER A 18 21.32 -18.41 5.32
CA SER A 18 21.94 -17.21 4.76
C SER A 18 20.90 -16.14 4.48
N LYS A 19 21.30 -14.86 4.54
CA LYS A 19 20.41 -13.72 4.25
C LYS A 19 19.74 -13.85 2.87
N GLU A 20 20.47 -14.30 1.86
CA GLU A 20 19.93 -14.49 0.51
C GLU A 20 18.83 -15.56 0.46
N VAL A 21 18.98 -16.65 1.22
CA VAL A 21 17.96 -17.70 1.31
C VAL A 21 16.74 -17.18 2.06
N ILE A 22 16.94 -16.44 3.16
CA ILE A 22 15.86 -15.80 3.91
C ILE A 22 15.08 -14.83 3.02
N ASP A 23 15.77 -14.00 2.23
CA ASP A 23 15.14 -13.04 1.32
C ASP A 23 14.30 -13.77 0.26
N LYS A 24 14.81 -14.84 -0.36
CA LYS A 24 14.03 -15.66 -1.32
C LYS A 24 12.80 -16.30 -0.68
N ILE A 25 12.90 -16.82 0.54
CA ILE A 25 11.76 -17.40 1.26
C ILE A 25 10.71 -16.34 1.56
N MET A 26 11.15 -15.16 2.03
CA MET A 26 10.25 -14.04 2.33
C MET A 26 9.55 -13.52 1.07
N ASP A 27 10.26 -13.44 -0.05
CA ASP A 27 9.70 -13.04 -1.34
C ASP A 27 8.65 -14.03 -1.82
N GLU A 28 8.94 -15.33 -1.79
CA GLU A 28 7.99 -16.36 -2.21
C GLU A 28 6.76 -16.40 -1.29
N ASN A 29 6.97 -16.33 0.02
CA ASN A 29 5.87 -16.24 0.98
C ASN A 29 5.03 -14.97 0.75
N GLY A 30 5.65 -13.85 0.42
CA GLY A 30 4.97 -12.61 0.08
C GLY A 30 4.10 -12.76 -1.17
N LYS A 31 4.60 -13.40 -2.23
CA LYS A 31 3.81 -13.69 -3.44
C LYS A 31 2.60 -14.55 -3.12
N ASP A 32 2.78 -15.64 -2.37
CA ASP A 32 1.70 -16.57 -2.02
C ASP A 32 0.63 -15.90 -1.17
N ILE A 33 1.03 -15.15 -0.14
CA ILE A 33 0.10 -14.44 0.74
C ILE A 33 -0.67 -13.37 -0.04
N ASN A 34 0.01 -12.59 -0.88
CA ASN A 34 -0.66 -11.56 -1.66
C ASN A 34 -1.63 -12.19 -2.65
N LYS A 35 -1.23 -13.24 -3.37
CA LYS A 35 -2.12 -13.99 -4.26
C LYS A 35 -3.36 -14.51 -3.51
N ALA A 36 -3.18 -15.16 -2.36
CA ALA A 36 -4.29 -15.67 -1.57
C ALA A 36 -5.21 -14.55 -1.06
N LYS A 37 -4.68 -13.37 -0.73
CA LYS A 37 -5.50 -12.19 -0.39
C LYS A 37 -6.30 -11.69 -1.59
N GLY A 38 -5.69 -11.59 -2.77
CA GLY A 38 -6.38 -11.21 -3.99
C GLY A 38 -7.52 -12.17 -4.35
N ASP A 39 -7.24 -13.48 -4.29
CA ASP A 39 -8.25 -14.53 -4.52
C ASP A 39 -9.40 -14.43 -3.50
N LEU A 40 -9.08 -14.13 -2.23
CA LEU A 40 -10.08 -13.92 -1.18
C LEU A 40 -10.95 -12.68 -1.44
N GLU A 41 -10.34 -11.57 -1.84
CA GLU A 41 -11.04 -10.32 -2.18
C GLU A 41 -11.97 -10.51 -3.39
N ASP A 42 -11.52 -11.25 -4.41
CA ASP A 42 -12.33 -11.63 -5.57
C ASP A 42 -13.56 -12.45 -5.14
N VAL A 43 -13.35 -13.52 -4.36
CA VAL A 43 -14.44 -14.38 -3.86
C VAL A 43 -15.41 -13.61 -2.96
N GLN A 44 -14.91 -12.70 -2.12
CA GLN A 44 -15.77 -11.84 -1.30
C GLN A 44 -16.61 -10.89 -2.15
N GLY A 45 -16.03 -10.33 -3.22
CA GLY A 45 -16.74 -9.51 -4.20
C GLY A 45 -17.84 -10.29 -4.92
N GLU A 46 -17.53 -11.50 -5.39
CA GLU A 46 -18.49 -12.42 -6.01
C GLU A 46 -19.62 -12.78 -5.06
N LEU A 47 -19.28 -13.14 -3.82
CA LEU A 47 -20.25 -13.48 -2.78
C LEU A 47 -21.20 -12.33 -2.47
N LYS A 48 -20.68 -11.10 -2.37
CA LYS A 48 -21.50 -9.91 -2.14
C LYS A 48 -22.52 -9.70 -3.26
N LYS A 49 -22.09 -9.80 -4.52
CA LYS A 49 -22.98 -9.66 -5.68
C LYS A 49 -24.00 -10.78 -5.79
N ALA A 50 -23.60 -12.02 -5.49
CA ALA A 50 -24.54 -13.14 -5.44
C ALA A 50 -25.65 -12.88 -4.40
N LYS A 51 -25.28 -12.41 -3.20
CA LYS A 51 -26.25 -12.04 -2.15
C LYS A 51 -27.17 -10.89 -2.57
N GLU A 52 -26.64 -9.86 -3.23
CA GLU A 52 -27.44 -8.74 -3.75
C GLU A 52 -28.42 -9.21 -4.82
N THR A 53 -27.97 -10.08 -5.74
CA THR A 53 -28.81 -10.67 -6.78
C THR A 53 -29.95 -11.50 -6.20
N ILE A 54 -29.68 -12.32 -5.18
CA ILE A 54 -30.71 -13.13 -4.50
C ILE A 54 -31.76 -12.22 -3.84
N LYS A 55 -31.33 -11.21 -3.07
CA LYS A 55 -32.26 -10.28 -2.42
C LYS A 55 -33.15 -9.56 -3.43
N GLU A 56 -32.60 -9.21 -4.59
CA GLU A 56 -33.34 -8.57 -5.64
C GLU A 56 -34.36 -9.52 -6.28
N ARG A 57 -33.98 -10.78 -6.51
CA ARG A 57 -34.90 -11.83 -6.99
C ARG A 57 -36.07 -12.03 -6.03
N ASP A 58 -35.80 -12.08 -4.73
CA ASP A 58 -36.83 -12.23 -3.70
C ASP A 58 -37.83 -11.07 -3.73
N LYS A 59 -37.34 -9.83 -3.84
CA LYS A 59 -38.21 -8.64 -3.99
C LYS A 59 -39.07 -8.70 -5.25
N GLN A 60 -38.50 -9.15 -6.37
CA GLN A 60 -39.25 -9.30 -7.62
C GLN A 60 -40.33 -10.38 -7.48
N LEU A 61 -40.02 -11.51 -6.85
CA LEU A 61 -40.98 -12.57 -6.56
C LEU A 61 -42.12 -12.08 -5.65
N ASP A 62 -41.81 -11.29 -4.63
CA ASP A 62 -42.83 -10.67 -3.78
C ASP A 62 -43.69 -9.69 -4.57
N SER A 63 -43.09 -8.84 -5.40
CA SER A 63 -43.84 -7.88 -6.22
C SER A 63 -44.82 -8.55 -7.18
N LEU A 64 -44.50 -9.75 -7.68
CA LEU A 64 -45.37 -10.52 -8.58
C LEU A 64 -46.60 -11.12 -7.89
N LYS A 65 -46.59 -11.28 -6.56
CA LYS A 65 -47.76 -11.79 -5.81
C LYS A 65 -48.94 -10.82 -5.82
N ASP A 66 -48.66 -9.52 -5.97
CA ASP A 66 -49.63 -8.44 -5.86
C ASP A 66 -50.11 -7.90 -7.22
N VAL A 67 -49.69 -8.51 -8.34
CA VAL A 67 -50.01 -8.05 -9.70
C VAL A 67 -51.31 -8.65 -10.22
N ASP A 68 -52.17 -7.79 -10.76
CA ASP A 68 -53.39 -8.19 -11.48
C ASP A 68 -53.07 -9.10 -12.68
N VAL A 69 -53.88 -10.14 -12.88
CA VAL A 69 -53.66 -11.16 -13.92
C VAL A 69 -53.51 -10.55 -15.32
N GLU A 70 -54.23 -9.46 -15.60
CA GLU A 70 -54.17 -8.75 -16.89
C GLU A 70 -52.87 -7.97 -17.10
N LYS A 71 -52.22 -7.51 -16.02
CA LYS A 71 -50.95 -6.76 -16.04
C LYS A 71 -49.73 -7.65 -15.91
N LEU A 72 -49.91 -8.91 -15.51
CA LEU A 72 -48.84 -9.85 -15.21
C LEU A 72 -47.84 -10.01 -16.37
N ASN A 73 -48.32 -10.07 -17.62
CA ASN A 73 -47.47 -10.17 -18.80
C ASN A 73 -46.57 -8.94 -19.00
N GLU A 74 -47.10 -7.74 -18.78
CA GLU A 74 -46.33 -6.50 -18.89
C GLU A 74 -45.25 -6.43 -17.82
N THR A 75 -45.61 -6.77 -16.57
CA THR A 75 -44.64 -6.84 -15.47
C THR A 75 -43.54 -7.87 -15.72
N ILE A 76 -43.88 -9.05 -16.27
CA ILE A 76 -42.88 -10.07 -16.63
C ILE A 76 -41.88 -9.54 -17.66
N GLU A 77 -42.33 -8.81 -18.68
CA GLU A 77 -41.42 -8.26 -19.69
C GLU A 77 -40.52 -7.14 -19.12
N ILE A 78 -41.06 -6.29 -18.25
CA ILE A 78 -40.27 -5.27 -17.53
C ILE A 78 -39.19 -5.97 -16.67
N LEU A 79 -39.58 -6.94 -15.85
CA LEU A 79 -38.66 -7.67 -14.99
C LEU A 79 -37.59 -8.40 -15.80
N LYS A 80 -37.92 -9.01 -16.94
CA LYS A 80 -36.93 -9.64 -17.84
C LYS A 80 -35.91 -8.63 -18.35
N LYS A 81 -36.34 -7.43 -18.75
CA LYS A 81 -35.45 -6.37 -19.21
C LYS A 81 -34.53 -5.91 -18.08
N GLU A 82 -35.08 -5.65 -16.89
CA GLU A 82 -34.30 -5.26 -15.72
C GLU A 82 -33.23 -6.28 -15.34
N ASN A 83 -33.56 -7.58 -15.39
CA ASN A 83 -32.58 -8.62 -15.10
C ASN A 83 -31.44 -8.61 -16.10
N LYS A 84 -31.74 -8.50 -17.40
CA LYS A 84 -30.71 -8.43 -18.45
C LYS A 84 -29.79 -7.23 -18.25
N ASP A 85 -30.32 -6.09 -17.84
CA ASP A 85 -29.53 -4.89 -17.59
C ASP A 85 -28.69 -5.02 -16.32
N LYS A 86 -29.24 -5.64 -15.25
CA LYS A 86 -28.49 -5.97 -14.03
C LYS A 86 -27.39 -7.00 -14.27
N ASP A 87 -27.64 -8.03 -15.07
CA ASP A 87 -26.64 -9.04 -15.43
C ASP A 87 -25.42 -8.39 -16.10
N LYS A 88 -25.65 -7.48 -17.05
CA LYS A 88 -24.59 -6.70 -17.68
C LYS A 88 -23.84 -5.83 -16.68
N LYS A 89 -24.56 -5.15 -15.78
CA LYS A 89 -23.96 -4.31 -14.73
C LYS A 89 -23.07 -5.14 -13.80
N TYR A 90 -23.57 -6.26 -13.27
CA TYR A 90 -22.82 -7.10 -12.35
C TYR A 90 -21.60 -7.74 -13.01
N ALA A 91 -21.72 -8.17 -14.27
CA ALA A 91 -20.59 -8.66 -15.05
C ALA A 91 -19.51 -7.57 -15.22
N GLY A 92 -19.90 -6.34 -15.54
CA GLY A 92 -18.99 -5.20 -15.64
C GLY A 92 -18.28 -4.88 -14.32
N GLU A 93 -19.04 -4.78 -13.23
CA GLU A 93 -18.47 -4.58 -11.90
C GLU A 93 -17.55 -5.74 -11.50
N LEU A 94 -17.81 -6.97 -11.97
CA LEU A 94 -17.01 -8.14 -11.55
C LEU A 94 -15.67 -8.15 -12.26
N LYS A 95 -15.70 -7.79 -13.55
CA LYS A 95 -14.50 -7.51 -14.32
C LYS A 95 -13.67 -6.40 -13.67
N ASP A 96 -14.30 -5.31 -13.20
CA ASP A 96 -13.60 -4.21 -12.55
C ASP A 96 -12.92 -4.62 -11.23
N ILE A 97 -13.60 -5.39 -10.39
CA ILE A 97 -13.03 -5.94 -9.15
C ILE A 97 -11.80 -6.80 -9.48
N LYS A 98 -11.94 -7.78 -10.39
CA LYS A 98 -10.85 -8.68 -10.78
C LYS A 98 -9.65 -7.93 -11.37
N LEU A 99 -9.90 -6.95 -12.24
CA LEU A 99 -8.84 -6.11 -12.79
C LEU A 99 -8.13 -5.30 -11.70
N THR A 100 -8.90 -4.68 -10.80
CA THR A 100 -8.34 -3.90 -9.68
C THR A 100 -7.45 -4.78 -8.81
N ASN A 101 -7.90 -5.98 -8.47
CA ASN A 101 -7.16 -6.89 -7.62
C ASN A 101 -5.89 -7.38 -8.33
N ALA A 102 -5.98 -7.75 -9.62
CA ALA A 102 -4.80 -8.11 -10.41
C ALA A 102 -3.76 -6.98 -10.49
N ILE A 103 -4.21 -5.72 -10.61
CA ILE A 103 -3.32 -4.55 -10.59
C ILE A 103 -2.64 -4.42 -9.22
N LYS A 104 -3.41 -4.48 -8.12
CA LYS A 104 -2.88 -4.41 -6.76
C LYS A 104 -1.85 -5.50 -6.51
N LEU A 105 -2.14 -6.74 -6.91
CA LEU A 105 -1.19 -7.86 -6.83
C LEU A 105 0.11 -7.59 -7.59
N ALA A 106 0.04 -6.97 -8.76
CA ALA A 106 1.23 -6.67 -9.55
C ALA A 106 2.14 -5.62 -8.89
N VAL A 107 1.56 -4.68 -8.14
CA VAL A 107 2.29 -3.63 -7.40
C VAL A 107 2.53 -3.96 -5.93
N ALA A 108 1.94 -5.05 -5.42
CA ALA A 108 1.94 -5.40 -4.01
C ALA A 108 3.37 -5.46 -3.43
N GLY A 109 3.58 -4.76 -2.32
CA GLY A 109 4.87 -4.64 -1.67
C GLY A 109 5.95 -3.82 -2.43
N LYS A 110 5.72 -3.46 -3.70
CA LYS A 110 6.67 -2.70 -4.54
C LYS A 110 6.44 -1.19 -4.48
N VAL A 111 5.25 -0.75 -4.08
CA VAL A 111 4.86 0.66 -3.99
C VAL A 111 4.59 1.07 -2.55
N PHE A 112 4.60 2.38 -2.27
CA PHE A 112 4.23 2.93 -0.97
C PHE A 112 2.73 2.80 -0.69
N ASP A 113 1.90 3.05 -1.70
CA ASP A 113 0.44 2.97 -1.63
C ASP A 113 -0.09 2.21 -2.84
N GLU A 114 -0.67 1.05 -2.59
CA GLU A 114 -1.16 0.12 -3.62
C GLU A 114 -2.46 0.62 -4.26
N ASP A 115 -3.32 1.32 -3.51
CA ASP A 115 -4.58 1.87 -4.01
C ASP A 115 -4.33 3.07 -4.92
N MET A 116 -3.43 3.97 -4.51
CA MET A 116 -3.01 5.10 -5.33
C MET A 116 -2.32 4.61 -6.60
N ALA A 117 -1.41 3.64 -6.50
CA ALA A 117 -0.75 3.07 -7.66
C ALA A 117 -1.74 2.40 -8.62
N ALA A 118 -2.72 1.66 -8.09
CA ALA A 118 -3.74 1.01 -8.89
C ALA A 118 -4.62 2.00 -9.66
N SER A 119 -4.87 3.19 -9.11
CA SER A 119 -5.67 4.24 -9.78
C SER A 119 -5.02 4.82 -11.05
N LEU A 120 -3.71 4.62 -11.23
CA LEU A 120 -2.96 5.14 -12.38
C LEU A 120 -3.08 4.27 -13.63
N PHE A 121 -3.61 3.06 -13.50
CA PHE A 121 -3.77 2.13 -14.61
C PHE A 121 -5.05 2.46 -15.39
N ASP A 122 -4.92 2.52 -16.71
CA ASP A 122 -6.07 2.62 -17.60
C ASP A 122 -6.68 1.23 -17.80
N LYS A 123 -7.67 0.92 -16.96
CA LYS A 123 -8.43 -0.34 -17.00
C LYS A 123 -9.13 -0.59 -18.33
N SER A 124 -9.42 0.45 -19.13
CA SER A 124 -10.09 0.27 -20.43
C SER A 124 -9.19 -0.40 -21.47
N GLN A 125 -7.87 -0.27 -21.30
CA GLN A 125 -6.86 -0.91 -22.15
C GLN A 125 -6.40 -2.27 -21.61
N LEU A 126 -6.94 -2.72 -20.47
CA LEU A 126 -6.59 -3.98 -19.86
C LEU A 126 -7.59 -5.07 -20.22
N VAL A 127 -7.06 -6.25 -20.59
CA VAL A 127 -7.88 -7.42 -20.92
C VAL A 127 -7.60 -8.52 -19.92
N LEU A 128 -8.63 -8.85 -19.12
CA LEU A 128 -8.62 -10.02 -18.26
C LEU A 128 -8.87 -11.27 -19.13
N THR A 129 -7.95 -12.22 -19.08
CA THR A 129 -8.04 -13.51 -19.76
C THR A 129 -8.68 -14.56 -18.86
N ASP A 130 -9.16 -15.66 -19.46
CA ASP A 130 -9.84 -16.73 -18.72
C ASP A 130 -8.92 -17.45 -17.71
N ASP A 131 -7.61 -17.42 -17.92
CA ASP A 131 -6.59 -17.93 -16.98
C ASP A 131 -6.22 -16.92 -15.87
N GLY A 132 -6.95 -15.81 -15.76
CA GLY A 132 -6.78 -14.81 -14.70
C GLY A 132 -5.60 -13.85 -14.91
N LYS A 133 -4.99 -13.84 -16.10
CA LYS A 133 -3.93 -12.87 -16.44
C LYS A 133 -4.53 -11.59 -16.99
N VAL A 134 -3.77 -10.51 -16.92
CA VAL A 134 -4.17 -9.20 -17.46
C VAL A 134 -3.19 -8.76 -18.53
N VAL A 135 -3.64 -8.78 -19.77
CA VAL A 135 -2.87 -8.28 -20.92
C VAL A 135 -2.80 -6.75 -20.85
N GLY A 136 -1.62 -6.18 -21.16
CA GLY A 136 -1.36 -4.73 -21.07
C GLY A 136 -0.88 -4.27 -19.69
N LEU A 137 -1.00 -5.09 -18.65
CA LEU A 137 -0.67 -4.70 -17.27
C LEU A 137 0.82 -4.37 -17.10
N ASN A 138 1.70 -5.23 -17.61
CA ASN A 138 3.16 -5.06 -17.48
C ASN A 138 3.66 -3.83 -18.27
N GLU A 139 3.04 -3.52 -19.40
CA GLU A 139 3.38 -2.36 -20.23
C GLU A 139 3.05 -1.07 -19.49
N GLN A 140 1.82 -0.95 -18.97
CA GLN A 140 1.42 0.20 -18.16
C GLN A 140 2.25 0.33 -16.89
N LEU A 141 2.55 -0.78 -16.20
CA LEU A 141 3.42 -0.78 -15.02
C LEU A 141 4.82 -0.24 -15.35
N GLY A 142 5.38 -0.60 -16.51
CA GLY A 142 6.66 -0.09 -16.99
C GLY A 142 6.64 1.42 -17.24
N ALA A 143 5.58 1.91 -17.90
CA ALA A 143 5.38 3.35 -18.14
C ALA A 143 5.23 4.13 -16.81
N ILE A 144 4.39 3.64 -15.89
CA ILE A 144 4.19 4.27 -14.57
C ILE A 144 5.50 4.30 -13.78
N LYS A 145 6.32 3.26 -13.82
CA LYS A 145 7.65 3.25 -13.17
C LYS A 145 8.58 4.33 -13.74
N LYS A 146 8.56 4.54 -15.05
CA LYS A 146 9.40 5.55 -15.72
C LYS A 146 8.95 6.97 -15.37
N ASP A 147 7.64 7.21 -15.41
CA ASP A 147 7.08 8.55 -15.24
C ASP A 147 6.88 8.94 -13.76
N LYS A 148 6.65 7.95 -12.89
CA LYS A 148 6.31 8.12 -11.47
C LYS A 148 7.12 7.19 -10.57
N GLY A 149 8.43 7.11 -10.82
CA GLY A 149 9.35 6.25 -10.06
C GLY A 149 9.32 6.46 -8.54
N PHE A 150 8.97 7.66 -8.08
CA PHE A 150 8.85 8.01 -6.65
C PHE A 150 7.77 7.23 -5.89
N LEU A 151 6.80 6.62 -6.59
CA LEU A 151 5.78 5.77 -5.96
C LEU A 151 6.31 4.39 -5.56
N PHE A 152 7.45 3.98 -6.13
CA PHE A 152 8.03 2.67 -5.92
C PHE A 152 9.05 2.71 -4.79
N LYS A 153 8.97 1.71 -3.91
CA LYS A 153 9.95 1.50 -2.86
C LYS A 153 11.29 1.16 -3.51
N THR A 154 12.35 1.77 -2.99
CA THR A 154 13.72 1.40 -3.35
C THR A 154 14.30 0.61 -2.18
N ASP A 155 15.07 -0.45 -2.47
CA ASP A 155 15.74 -1.25 -1.43
C ASP A 155 16.82 -0.46 -0.68
N LYS A 156 17.14 0.74 -1.16
CA LYS A 156 17.99 1.71 -0.48
C LYS A 156 17.13 2.56 0.45
N VAL A 157 16.98 2.10 1.68
CA VAL A 157 16.75 3.04 2.77
C VAL A 157 18.03 3.84 2.91
N ASP A 158 18.10 5.00 2.25
CA ASP A 158 19.16 5.95 2.55
C ASP A 158 18.85 6.51 3.94
N THR A 159 19.40 5.86 4.97
CA THR A 159 19.31 6.33 6.35
C THR A 159 20.18 7.58 6.57
N HIS A 160 20.84 8.11 5.53
CA HIS A 160 21.57 9.36 5.62
C HIS A 160 20.59 10.54 5.48
N TYR A 161 19.91 10.83 6.58
CA TYR A 161 19.33 12.14 6.80
C TYR A 161 20.46 13.11 7.14
N ASP A 162 20.94 13.86 6.14
CA ASP A 162 21.82 15.01 6.36
C ASP A 162 20.97 16.29 6.24
N PRO A 163 20.43 16.82 7.35
CA PRO A 163 19.73 18.09 7.32
C PRO A 163 20.76 19.19 7.05
N ASN A 164 20.83 19.62 5.80
CA ASN A 164 21.54 20.81 5.34
C ASN A 164 20.97 22.09 6.01
N GLY A 165 21.15 22.21 7.33
CA GLY A 165 20.54 23.23 8.18
C GLY A 165 20.68 23.00 9.69
N GLY A 166 21.16 21.83 10.14
CA GLY A 166 21.57 21.60 11.53
C GLY A 166 23.08 21.74 11.65
N GLY A 167 23.55 22.85 12.24
CA GLY A 167 24.98 23.09 12.44
C GLY A 167 25.70 21.92 13.12
N ASP A 168 26.90 21.66 12.63
CA ASP A 168 27.88 20.69 13.12
C ASP A 168 27.85 20.50 14.66
N PRO A 169 27.70 19.25 15.17
CA PRO A 169 27.84 18.95 16.60
C PRO A 169 29.27 19.21 17.14
N SER A 170 30.21 19.59 16.28
CA SER A 170 31.61 19.87 16.62
C SER A 170 31.86 21.29 17.11
N VAL A 171 30.83 22.14 17.29
CA VAL A 171 31.02 23.42 17.99
C VAL A 171 31.25 23.13 19.47
N LYS A 172 32.52 22.95 19.83
CA LYS A 172 32.97 22.72 21.20
C LYS A 172 32.45 23.85 22.11
N ASN A 173 31.75 23.47 23.17
CA ASN A 173 31.14 24.41 24.12
C ASN A 173 32.23 25.28 24.78
N PRO A 174 32.26 26.60 24.51
CA PRO A 174 33.38 27.45 24.91
C PRO A 174 33.45 27.72 26.42
N TRP A 175 32.52 27.19 27.23
CA TRP A 175 32.55 27.21 28.70
C TRP A 175 33.09 25.93 29.33
N THR A 176 33.37 24.88 28.54
CA THR A 176 33.96 23.63 29.07
C THR A 176 35.48 23.76 29.25
N LYS A 177 36.06 23.01 30.19
CA LYS A 177 37.51 23.07 30.51
C LYS A 177 38.40 22.78 29.30
N ASP A 178 37.94 21.91 28.40
CA ASP A 178 38.74 21.44 27.26
C ASP A 178 38.59 22.33 26.02
N SER A 179 37.74 23.36 26.07
CA SER A 179 37.51 24.26 24.93
C SER A 179 37.22 25.70 25.34
N PHE A 180 37.72 26.12 26.49
CA PHE A 180 37.51 27.45 27.04
C PHE A 180 38.00 28.57 26.10
N ASN A 181 37.10 29.43 25.62
CA ASN A 181 37.45 30.55 24.73
C ASN A 181 36.59 31.80 24.99
N LEU A 182 37.19 32.84 25.59
CA LEU A 182 36.52 34.10 25.94
C LEU A 182 35.99 34.90 24.75
N THR A 183 36.66 34.83 23.60
CA THR A 183 36.23 35.56 22.39
C THR A 183 34.94 34.96 21.84
N GLU A 184 34.87 33.63 21.78
CA GLU A 184 33.67 32.91 21.36
C GLU A 184 32.53 33.07 22.37
N GLN A 185 32.82 33.04 23.67
CA GLN A 185 31.82 33.33 24.72
C GLN A 185 31.21 34.73 24.56
N GLY A 186 32.04 35.76 24.34
CA GLY A 186 31.59 37.14 24.16
C GLY A 186 30.76 37.33 22.89
N LYS A 187 31.12 36.63 21.82
CA LYS A 187 30.34 36.62 20.57
C LYS A 187 28.99 35.94 20.77
N LEU A 188 28.96 34.75 21.41
CA LEU A 188 27.72 34.01 21.66
C LEU A 188 26.77 34.77 22.59
N LEU A 189 27.28 35.43 23.64
CA LEU A 189 26.46 36.25 24.54
C LEU A 189 25.81 37.45 23.82
N LYS A 190 26.46 37.98 22.77
CA LYS A 190 25.97 39.12 22.00
C LYS A 190 25.01 38.72 20.88
N GLU A 191 25.28 37.61 20.20
CA GLU A 191 24.55 37.16 19.01
C GLU A 191 23.40 36.19 19.36
N ASN A 192 23.59 35.30 20.34
CA ASN A 192 22.58 34.32 20.76
C ASN A 192 22.60 34.07 22.29
N PRO A 193 22.05 35.00 23.08
CA PRO A 193 22.10 34.94 24.55
C PRO A 193 21.36 33.74 25.15
N ALA A 194 20.34 33.20 24.47
CA ALA A 194 19.62 32.01 24.93
C ALA A 194 20.51 30.76 24.81
N GLN A 195 21.18 30.58 23.68
CA GLN A 195 22.12 29.48 23.46
C GLN A 195 23.35 29.57 24.38
N ALA A 196 23.85 30.78 24.64
CA ALA A 196 24.92 31.00 25.61
C ALA A 196 24.51 30.53 27.02
N LYS A 197 23.25 30.80 27.42
CA LYS A 197 22.71 30.38 28.71
C LYS A 197 22.64 28.86 28.86
N GLU A 198 22.19 28.16 27.82
CA GLU A 198 22.12 26.70 27.79
C GLU A 198 23.51 26.06 27.84
N LEU A 199 24.48 26.61 27.09
CA LEU A 199 25.85 26.09 27.08
C LEU A 199 26.59 26.36 28.39
N MET A 200 26.36 27.51 29.04
CA MET A 200 26.87 27.78 30.39
C MET A 200 26.30 26.79 31.42
N ALA A 201 24.98 26.54 31.37
CA ALA A 201 24.33 25.58 32.25
C ALA A 201 24.85 24.15 32.02
N ALA A 202 25.03 23.75 30.75
CA ALA A 202 25.61 22.46 30.38
C ALA A 202 27.08 22.30 30.82
N ALA A 203 27.83 23.40 30.91
CA ALA A 203 29.19 23.43 31.46
C ALA A 203 29.24 23.51 33.00
N GLY A 204 28.08 23.47 33.68
CA GLY A 204 27.99 23.47 35.14
C GLY A 204 27.99 24.85 35.79
N PHE A 205 27.92 25.94 35.01
CA PHE A 205 27.72 27.28 35.55
C PHE A 205 26.24 27.48 35.88
N LYS A 206 25.92 27.66 37.16
CA LYS A 206 24.59 28.13 37.56
C LYS A 206 24.53 29.64 37.34
N LEU A 207 23.62 30.08 36.48
CA LEU A 207 23.22 31.49 36.40
C LEU A 207 22.30 31.86 37.57
#